data_AF-A0A351RR64-F1
#
_entry.id   AF-A0A351RR64-F1
#
_cell.length_a   1.000
_cell.length_b   1.000
_cell.length_c   1.000
_cell.angle_alpha   90.00
_cell.angle_beta   90.00
_cell.angle_gamma   90.00
#
_symmetry.space_group_name_H-M   'P 1'
#
loop_
_entity.id
_entity.type
_entity.pdbx_description
1 polymer ?
#
loop_
_entity_poly.entity_id
_entity_poly.type
_entity_poly.pdbx_seq_one_letter_code
_entity_poly.pdbx_strand_id
1 'polypeptide(L)'
;MAADIEELNCSFCGKAKAEVDRLIAGPGVYICNECIESCHDLIQEQALKEITDTHQEWDYTPKELLHFLNDYVIGQDHAKKVLSVAVYNHYKRLQSGYISNDVELDKSNILMIGPTGSGKTLLAQTLARILDVPFTVADATTLTEAGYVGDDVENVIKSLLSKCDFDADR
;
A
#
# COMPACT_ATOMS: atom_id res chain seq x y z
N MET A 1 -62.79 -18.12 -10.03
CA MET A 1 -61.85 -17.11 -9.52
C MET A 1 -60.50 -17.80 -9.41
N ALA A 2 -59.70 -17.70 -10.48
CA ALA A 2 -58.32 -18.17 -10.47
C ALA A 2 -57.53 -17.11 -9.69
N ALA A 3 -56.94 -17.49 -8.55
CA ALA A 3 -56.08 -16.61 -7.80
C ALA A 3 -54.78 -16.43 -8.59
N ASP A 4 -54.45 -15.19 -8.93
CA ASP A 4 -53.23 -14.79 -9.62
C ASP A 4 -52.01 -15.33 -8.86
N ILE A 5 -51.26 -16.21 -9.51
CA ILE A 5 -49.91 -16.59 -9.06
C ILE A 5 -49.05 -15.38 -9.41
N GLU A 6 -48.82 -14.49 -8.44
CA GLU A 6 -47.81 -13.43 -8.59
C GLU A 6 -46.48 -14.11 -8.94
N GLU A 7 -46.02 -13.93 -10.17
CA GLU A 7 -44.76 -14.47 -10.65
C GLU A 7 -43.63 -13.82 -9.84
N LEU A 8 -43.09 -14.60 -8.88
CA LEU A 8 -41.97 -14.19 -8.05
C LEU A 8 -40.76 -13.92 -8.96
N ASN A 9 -40.43 -12.64 -9.11
CA ASN A 9 -39.36 -12.14 -9.95
C ASN A 9 -38.27 -11.45 -9.12
N CYS A 10 -37.04 -11.51 -9.62
CA CYS A 10 -35.93 -10.79 -9.01
C CYS A 10 -36.09 -9.28 -9.24
N SER A 11 -36.04 -8.48 -8.18
CA SER A 11 -36.19 -7.02 -8.23
C SER A 11 -35.01 -6.30 -8.91
N PHE A 12 -33.88 -6.98 -9.11
CA PHE A 12 -32.68 -6.43 -9.75
C PHE A 12 -32.62 -6.72 -11.26
N CYS A 13 -32.71 -7.99 -11.67
CA CYS A 13 -32.61 -8.39 -13.09
C CYS A 13 -33.96 -8.73 -13.76
N GLY A 14 -35.07 -8.76 -13.02
CA GLY A 14 -36.42 -9.07 -13.56
C GLY A 14 -36.69 -10.55 -13.87
N LYS A 15 -35.69 -11.43 -13.74
CA LYS A 15 -35.84 -12.88 -14.00
C LYS A 15 -36.84 -13.53 -13.05
N ALA A 16 -37.66 -14.44 -13.58
CA ALA A 16 -38.61 -15.22 -12.79
C ALA A 16 -37.89 -16.31 -11.98
N LYS A 17 -38.53 -16.80 -10.90
CA LYS A 17 -38.01 -17.90 -10.07
C LYS A 17 -37.62 -19.16 -10.88
N ALA A 18 -38.26 -19.41 -12.02
CA ALA A 18 -37.95 -20.56 -12.88
C ALA A 18 -36.65 -20.40 -13.69
N GLU A 19 -36.15 -19.17 -13.84
CA GLU A 19 -34.97 -18.85 -14.66
C GLU A 19 -33.67 -18.77 -13.84
N VAL A 20 -33.76 -18.89 -12.51
CA VAL A 20 -32.63 -18.75 -11.58
C VAL A 20 -32.59 -19.92 -10.61
N ASP A 21 -31.39 -20.35 -10.25
CA ASP A 21 -31.21 -21.50 -9.35
C ASP A 21 -31.73 -21.18 -7.93
N ARG A 22 -31.55 -19.94 -7.47
CA ARG A 22 -32.05 -19.48 -6.17
C ARG A 22 -32.63 -18.08 -6.26
N LEU A 23 -33.77 -17.90 -5.61
CA LEU A 23 -34.42 -16.62 -5.38
C LEU A 23 -34.63 -16.43 -3.87
N ILE A 24 -34.01 -15.39 -3.32
CA ILE A 24 -33.99 -15.07 -1.89
C ILE A 24 -35.03 -13.97 -1.63
N ALA A 25 -35.90 -14.19 -0.64
CA ALA A 25 -36.95 -13.25 -0.26
C ALA A 25 -36.50 -12.35 0.89
N GLY A 26 -36.68 -11.04 0.72
CA GLY A 26 -36.59 -10.02 1.75
C GLY A 26 -37.95 -9.39 2.06
N PRO A 27 -38.01 -8.35 2.91
CA PRO A 27 -39.24 -7.64 3.22
C PRO A 27 -39.76 -6.88 1.98
N GLY A 28 -40.65 -7.52 1.20
CA GLY A 28 -41.25 -6.93 0.00
C GLY A 28 -40.34 -6.86 -1.23
N VAL A 29 -39.21 -7.57 -1.23
CA VAL A 29 -38.23 -7.58 -2.34
C VAL A 29 -37.66 -8.98 -2.54
N TYR A 30 -37.17 -9.29 -3.74
CA TYR A 30 -36.53 -10.56 -4.06
C TYR A 30 -35.22 -10.36 -4.83
N ILE A 31 -34.20 -11.16 -4.55
CA ILE A 31 -32.90 -11.12 -5.25
C ILE A 31 -32.45 -12.53 -5.64
N CYS A 32 -31.92 -12.72 -6.85
CA CYS A 32 -31.41 -14.01 -7.31
C CYS A 32 -29.92 -14.21 -6.98
N ASN A 33 -29.44 -15.45 -7.07
CA ASN A 33 -28.03 -15.79 -6.85
C ASN A 33 -27.08 -15.05 -7.80
N GLU A 34 -27.43 -14.91 -9.08
CA GLU A 34 -26.59 -14.22 -10.08
C GLU A 34 -26.41 -12.73 -9.75
N CYS A 35 -27.47 -12.06 -9.30
CA CYS A 35 -27.38 -10.66 -8.87
C CYS A 35 -26.54 -10.51 -7.60
N ILE A 36 -26.57 -11.48 -6.69
CA ILE A 36 -25.71 -11.46 -5.50
C ILE A 36 -24.23 -11.58 -5.90
N GLU A 37 -23.90 -12.51 -6.80
CA GLU A 37 -22.54 -12.67 -7.32
C GLU A 37 -22.09 -11.39 -8.05
N SER A 38 -22.93 -10.85 -8.94
CA SER A 38 -22.61 -9.61 -9.66
C SER A 38 -22.42 -8.42 -8.73
N CYS A 39 -23.28 -8.26 -7.71
CA CYS A 39 -23.14 -7.20 -6.72
C CYS A 39 -21.89 -7.41 -5.85
N HIS A 40 -21.58 -8.66 -5.49
CA HIS A 40 -20.38 -8.99 -4.74
C HIS A 40 -19.11 -8.65 -5.53
N ASP A 41 -19.06 -8.97 -6.82
CA ASP A 41 -17.93 -8.65 -7.70
C ASP A 41 -17.76 -7.13 -7.86
N LEU A 42 -18.86 -6.39 -8.05
CA LEU A 42 -18.83 -4.92 -8.11
C LEU A 42 -18.33 -4.29 -6.80
N ILE A 43 -18.74 -4.83 -5.65
CA ILE A 43 -18.28 -4.37 -4.33
C ILE A 43 -16.80 -4.71 -4.14
N GLN A 44 -16.34 -5.90 -4.58
CA GLN A 44 -14.93 -6.27 -4.52
C GLN A 44 -14.06 -5.39 -5.43
N GLU A 45 -14.50 -5.11 -6.65
CA GLU A 45 -13.79 -4.19 -7.56
C GLU A 45 -13.72 -2.77 -6.98
N GLN A 46 -14.78 -2.31 -6.30
CA GLN A 46 -14.78 -1.01 -5.63
C GLN A 46 -13.86 -1.00 -4.41
N ALA A 47 -13.85 -2.07 -3.59
CA ALA A 47 -12.92 -2.19 -2.46
C ALA A 47 -11.46 -2.20 -2.92
N LEU A 48 -11.15 -2.90 -4.02
CA LEU A 48 -9.81 -2.87 -4.64
C LEU A 48 -9.47 -1.48 -5.17
N LYS A 49 -10.43 -0.78 -5.78
CA LYS A 49 -10.24 0.61 -6.25
C LYS A 49 -10.03 1.59 -5.11
N GLU A 50 -10.75 1.46 -4.01
CA GLU A 50 -10.58 2.30 -2.81
C GLU A 50 -9.21 2.09 -2.14
N ILE A 51 -8.69 0.85 -2.14
CA ILE A 51 -7.31 0.56 -1.71
C ILE A 51 -6.30 1.22 -2.67
N THR A 52 -6.52 1.15 -3.99
CA THR A 52 -5.61 1.83 -4.94
C THR A 52 -5.72 3.36 -4.92
N ASP A 53 -6.89 3.93 -4.61
CA ASP A 53 -7.12 5.38 -4.56
C ASP A 53 -6.66 6.02 -3.22
N THR A 54 -6.44 5.22 -2.17
CA THR A 54 -5.84 5.72 -0.91
C THR A 54 -4.32 5.71 -0.91
N HIS A 55 -3.67 4.97 -1.82
CA HIS A 55 -2.26 5.18 -2.11
C HIS A 55 -2.13 6.36 -3.06
N GLN A 56 -1.96 7.55 -2.47
CA GLN A 56 -1.56 8.78 -3.13
C GLN A 56 -0.63 8.47 -4.32
N GLU A 57 -1.09 8.71 -5.57
CA GLU A 57 -0.28 8.49 -6.77
C GLU A 57 1.07 9.19 -6.59
N TRP A 58 2.09 8.40 -6.30
CA TRP A 58 3.44 8.90 -6.07
C TRP A 58 3.99 9.40 -7.42
N ASP A 59 3.97 10.72 -7.63
CA ASP A 59 4.50 11.36 -8.85
C ASP A 59 5.52 12.47 -8.56
N TYR A 60 6.14 12.47 -7.38
CA TYR A 60 7.21 13.43 -7.10
C TYR A 60 8.43 13.17 -7.97
N THR A 61 8.88 14.20 -8.67
CA THR A 61 10.15 14.18 -9.39
C THR A 61 11.34 14.25 -8.43
N PRO A 62 12.53 13.76 -8.83
CA PRO A 62 13.74 13.90 -8.02
C PRO A 62 14.07 15.36 -7.66
N LYS A 63 13.66 16.33 -8.50
CA LYS A 63 13.89 17.75 -8.25
C LYS A 63 12.99 18.28 -7.14
N GLU A 64 11.73 17.87 -7.09
CA GLU A 64 10.79 18.25 -6.03
C GLU A 64 11.20 17.65 -4.69
N LEU A 65 11.60 16.38 -4.68
CA LEU A 65 12.19 15.74 -3.49
C LEU A 65 13.41 16.50 -2.98
N LEU A 66 14.32 16.87 -3.89
CA LEU A 66 15.51 17.66 -3.53
C LEU A 66 15.12 19.03 -2.96
N HIS A 67 14.14 19.69 -3.55
CA HIS A 67 13.66 20.98 -3.09
C HIS A 67 13.11 20.89 -1.66
N PHE A 68 12.25 19.92 -1.38
CA PHE A 68 11.73 19.72 -0.02
C PHE A 68 12.86 19.40 0.96
N LEU A 69 13.81 18.53 0.61
CA LEU A 69 14.95 18.24 1.48
C LEU A 69 15.80 19.49 1.78
N ASN A 70 15.85 20.47 0.89
CA ASN A 70 16.56 21.74 1.13
C ASN A 70 15.93 22.58 2.22
N ASP A 71 14.61 22.50 2.42
CA ASP A 71 13.90 23.29 3.43
C ASP A 71 14.21 22.83 4.86
N TYR A 72 14.62 21.57 5.03
CA TYR A 72 14.90 20.96 6.33
C TYR A 72 16.39 20.67 6.58
N VAL A 73 17.17 20.39 5.53
CA VAL A 73 18.59 20.02 5.65
C VAL A 73 19.47 20.96 4.81
N ILE A 74 20.19 21.81 5.53
CA ILE A 74 21.12 22.80 4.95
C ILE A 74 22.43 22.12 4.54
N GLY A 75 22.88 22.37 3.31
CA GLY A 75 24.04 21.71 2.71
C GLY A 75 23.80 20.24 2.38
N GLN A 76 24.84 19.42 2.35
CA GLN A 76 24.75 17.98 2.02
C GLN A 76 24.15 17.70 0.61
N ASP A 77 24.46 18.55 -0.37
CA ASP A 77 23.79 18.54 -1.68
C ASP A 77 23.95 17.22 -2.43
N HIS A 78 25.11 16.56 -2.29
CA HIS A 78 25.34 15.24 -2.87
C HIS A 78 24.40 14.18 -2.26
N ALA A 79 24.30 14.13 -0.93
CA ALA A 79 23.46 13.15 -0.24
C ALA A 79 21.97 13.35 -0.57
N LYS A 80 21.50 14.61 -0.60
CA LYS A 80 20.11 14.92 -0.99
C LYS A 80 19.81 14.46 -2.41
N LYS A 81 20.68 14.74 -3.39
CA LYS A 81 20.51 14.27 -4.77
C LYS A 81 20.43 12.75 -4.88
N VAL A 82 21.33 12.03 -4.20
CA VAL A 82 21.34 10.56 -4.20
C VAL A 82 20.05 10.01 -3.60
N LEU A 83 19.59 10.55 -2.46
CA LEU A 83 18.35 10.15 -1.82
C LEU A 83 17.13 10.39 -2.72
N SER A 84 17.03 11.57 -3.32
CA SER A 84 15.93 11.91 -4.22
C SER A 84 15.83 10.97 -5.42
N VAL A 85 16.96 10.62 -6.04
CA VAL A 85 16.98 9.68 -7.17
C VAL A 85 16.65 8.26 -6.72
N ALA A 86 17.23 7.80 -5.62
CA ALA A 86 17.03 6.45 -5.11
C ALA A 86 15.57 6.19 -4.73
N VAL A 87 14.91 7.16 -4.08
CA VAL A 87 13.48 7.10 -3.74
C VAL A 87 12.61 7.11 -4.98
N TYR A 88 12.87 8.01 -5.93
CA TYR A 88 12.14 8.02 -7.19
C TYR A 88 12.21 6.66 -7.91
N ASN A 89 13.42 6.08 -8.01
CA ASN A 89 13.61 4.76 -8.60
C ASN A 89 12.93 3.65 -7.78
N HIS A 90 12.88 3.77 -6.45
CA HIS A 90 12.20 2.81 -5.60
C HIS A 90 10.70 2.73 -5.90
N TYR A 91 10.01 3.87 -5.97
CA TYR A 91 8.58 3.91 -6.30
C TYR A 91 8.30 3.53 -7.74
N LYS A 92 9.17 3.94 -8.68
CA LYS A 92 9.06 3.49 -10.07
C LYS A 92 9.13 1.97 -10.19
N ARG A 93 10.02 1.32 -9.42
CA ARG A 93 10.11 -0.14 -9.33
C ARG A 93 8.84 -0.77 -8.75
N LEU A 94 8.21 -0.15 -7.74
CA LEU A 94 6.95 -0.64 -7.17
C LEU A 94 5.80 -0.57 -8.19
N GLN A 95 5.67 0.56 -8.91
CA GLN A 95 4.61 0.77 -9.91
C GLN A 95 4.75 -0.14 -11.13
N SER A 96 5.97 -0.42 -11.57
CA SER A 96 6.22 -1.26 -12.76
C SER A 96 6.12 -2.77 -12.49
N GLY A 97 5.88 -3.16 -11.24
CA GLY A 97 5.95 -4.56 -10.81
C GLY A 97 7.38 -5.12 -10.86
N TYR A 98 7.60 -6.27 -10.24
CA TYR A 98 8.92 -6.92 -10.22
C TYR A 98 9.38 -7.40 -11.61
N ILE A 99 8.47 -7.49 -12.58
CA ILE A 99 8.69 -8.05 -13.91
C ILE A 99 8.21 -7.03 -14.95
N SER A 100 9.08 -6.07 -15.25
CA SER A 100 8.90 -5.21 -16.43
C SER A 100 9.88 -5.69 -17.50
N ASN A 101 9.36 -6.29 -18.58
CA ASN A 101 10.12 -6.67 -19.78
C ASN A 101 11.33 -7.61 -19.57
N ASP A 102 11.21 -8.69 -18.78
CA ASP A 102 12.31 -9.65 -18.50
C ASP A 102 13.57 -9.05 -17.85
N VAL A 103 13.50 -7.79 -17.37
CA VAL A 103 14.59 -7.13 -16.66
C VAL A 103 14.27 -7.07 -15.18
N GLU A 104 15.03 -7.83 -14.39
CA GLU A 104 14.97 -7.75 -12.93
C GLU A 104 15.53 -6.40 -12.46
N LEU A 105 14.72 -5.66 -11.70
CA LEU A 105 15.11 -4.36 -11.13
C LEU A 105 15.66 -4.55 -9.71
N ASP A 106 16.94 -4.24 -9.52
CA ASP A 106 17.59 -4.35 -8.21
C ASP A 106 17.10 -3.31 -7.19
N LYS A 107 17.19 -3.70 -5.90
CA LYS A 107 16.94 -2.79 -4.79
C LYS A 107 18.12 -1.84 -4.55
N SER A 108 17.88 -0.55 -4.65
CA SER A 108 18.86 0.49 -4.31
C SER A 108 18.90 0.76 -2.80
N ASN A 109 19.80 0.08 -2.09
CA ASN A 109 20.13 0.42 -0.70
C ASN A 109 21.15 1.56 -0.65
N ILE A 110 21.12 2.37 0.42
CA ILE A 110 21.97 3.56 0.56
C ILE A 110 22.82 3.45 1.82
N LEU A 111 24.12 3.65 1.67
CA LEU A 111 25.06 3.84 2.79
C LEU A 111 25.39 5.33 2.94
N MET A 112 25.03 5.92 4.08
CA MET A 112 25.33 7.33 4.38
C MET A 112 26.56 7.45 5.27
N ILE A 113 27.63 8.06 4.74
CA ILE A 113 28.88 8.30 5.47
C ILE A 113 29.02 9.80 5.77
N GLY A 114 29.33 10.14 7.02
CA GLY A 114 29.57 11.52 7.41
C GLY A 114 29.78 11.67 8.93
N PRO A 115 30.30 12.82 9.39
CA PRO A 115 30.59 13.04 10.81
C PRO A 115 29.33 13.04 11.68
N THR A 116 29.51 12.91 12.99
CA THR A 116 28.41 13.05 13.96
C THR A 116 27.75 14.43 13.83
N GLY A 117 26.42 14.49 13.93
CA GLY A 117 25.67 15.75 13.83
C GLY A 117 25.50 16.33 12.41
N SER A 118 25.94 15.64 11.35
CA SER A 118 25.82 16.13 9.96
C SER A 118 24.41 16.02 9.34
N GLY A 119 23.40 15.62 10.11
CA GLY A 119 22.02 15.50 9.62
C GLY A 119 21.66 14.17 8.93
N LYS A 120 22.46 13.10 9.04
CA LYS A 120 22.15 11.78 8.44
C LYS A 120 20.76 11.25 8.85
N THR A 121 20.49 11.22 10.16
CA THR A 121 19.20 10.77 10.69
C THR A 121 18.06 11.70 10.29
N LEU A 122 18.32 13.02 10.28
CA LEU A 122 17.33 14.02 9.87
C LEU A 122 16.95 13.87 8.40
N LEU A 123 17.91 13.60 7.50
CA LEU A 123 17.63 13.32 6.09
C LEU A 123 16.64 12.15 5.92
N ALA A 124 16.89 11.03 6.61
CA ALA A 124 16.03 9.86 6.54
C ALA A 124 14.62 10.13 7.12
N GLN A 125 14.54 10.84 8.25
CA GLN A 125 13.27 11.21 8.89
C GLN A 125 12.45 12.19 8.04
N THR A 126 13.10 13.21 7.47
CA THR A 126 12.44 14.18 6.59
C THR A 126 11.92 13.49 5.34
N LEU A 127 12.70 12.58 4.76
CA LEU A 127 12.28 11.81 3.60
C LEU A 127 11.03 10.99 3.93
N ALA A 128 11.04 10.20 5.00
CA ALA A 128 9.87 9.44 5.44
C ALA A 128 8.61 10.29 5.63
N ARG A 129 8.76 11.52 6.15
CA ARG A 129 7.64 12.46 6.32
C ARG A 129 7.05 12.95 5.00
N ILE A 130 7.88 13.18 3.98
CA ILE A 130 7.41 13.57 2.63
C ILE A 130 6.65 12.41 1.99
N LEU A 131 7.18 11.22 2.17
CA LEU A 131 6.68 9.99 1.56
C LEU A 131 5.39 9.48 2.22
N ASP A 132 5.05 10.03 3.40
CA ASP A 132 4.00 9.51 4.28
C ASP A 132 4.08 7.98 4.49
N VAL A 133 5.31 7.45 4.56
CA VAL A 133 5.54 6.01 4.76
C VAL A 133 5.93 5.67 6.19
N PRO A 134 5.55 4.48 6.67
CA PRO A 134 6.07 3.91 7.90
C PRO A 134 7.61 3.91 7.90
N PHE A 135 8.20 4.44 8.96
CA PHE A 135 9.65 4.58 9.06
C PHE A 135 10.16 4.19 10.43
N THR A 136 11.14 3.30 10.49
CA THR A 136 11.80 2.89 11.73
C THR A 136 13.30 3.15 11.70
N VAL A 137 13.86 3.35 12.89
CA VAL A 137 15.30 3.56 13.11
C VAL A 137 15.77 2.46 14.04
N ALA A 138 16.81 1.74 13.63
CA ALA A 138 17.44 0.70 14.42
C ALA A 138 18.92 1.04 14.65
N ASP A 139 19.43 0.72 15.84
CA ASP A 139 20.84 0.82 16.16
C ASP A 139 21.51 -0.53 15.90
N ALA A 140 22.47 -0.58 14.98
CA ALA A 140 23.16 -1.81 14.66
C ALA A 140 24.03 -2.34 15.82
N THR A 141 24.40 -1.49 16.80
CA THR A 141 25.22 -1.90 17.94
C THR A 141 24.46 -2.74 18.97
N THR A 142 23.13 -2.70 18.96
CA THR A 142 22.28 -3.49 19.85
C THR A 142 21.90 -4.84 19.26
N LEU A 143 22.13 -5.05 17.96
CA LEU A 143 21.80 -6.28 17.26
C LEU A 143 22.80 -7.38 17.57
N THR A 144 22.31 -8.54 17.99
CA THR A 144 23.13 -9.72 18.28
C THR A 144 22.66 -10.95 17.49
N GLU A 145 23.53 -11.94 17.35
CA GLU A 145 23.16 -13.22 16.75
C GLU A 145 22.04 -13.92 17.55
N ALA A 146 21.21 -14.71 16.86
CA ALA A 146 20.11 -15.45 17.46
C ALA A 146 20.61 -16.33 18.62
N GLY A 147 19.93 -16.24 19.77
CA GLY A 147 20.28 -16.99 20.97
C GLY A 147 21.32 -16.30 21.87
N TYR A 148 21.77 -15.09 21.54
CA TYR A 148 22.55 -14.24 22.45
C TYR A 148 21.66 -13.18 23.13
N VAL A 149 22.14 -12.59 24.22
CA VAL A 149 21.42 -11.50 24.93
C VAL A 149 21.62 -10.20 24.14
N GLY A 150 20.57 -9.75 23.46
CA GLY A 150 20.55 -8.53 22.66
C GLY A 150 19.26 -8.41 21.84
N ASP A 151 19.20 -7.41 20.97
CA ASP A 151 18.04 -7.16 20.11
C ASP A 151 18.16 -7.98 18.81
N ASP A 152 17.02 -8.46 18.28
CA ASP A 152 16.97 -9.27 17.05
C ASP A 152 16.70 -8.38 15.83
N VAL A 153 17.19 -8.77 14.65
CA VAL A 153 16.81 -8.15 13.37
C VAL A 153 15.30 -8.21 13.13
N GLU A 154 14.61 -9.24 13.64
CA GLU A 154 13.15 -9.34 13.55
C GLU A 154 12.45 -8.21 14.31
N ASN A 155 13.04 -7.69 15.39
CA ASN A 155 12.46 -6.58 16.14
C ASN A 155 12.43 -5.28 15.33
N VAL A 156 13.36 -5.11 14.38
CA VAL A 156 13.34 -3.96 13.45
C VAL A 156 12.12 -4.04 12.54
N ILE A 157 11.84 -5.23 11.97
CA ILE A 157 10.67 -5.46 11.11
C ILE A 157 9.38 -5.35 11.93
N LYS A 158 9.34 -5.92 13.13
CA LYS A 158 8.20 -5.79 14.04
C LYS A 158 7.91 -4.34 14.41
N SER A 159 8.96 -3.53 14.63
CA SER A 159 8.83 -2.09 14.87
C SER A 159 8.27 -1.35 13.65
N LEU A 160 8.70 -1.74 12.44
CA LEU A 160 8.15 -1.17 11.21
C LEU A 160 6.68 -1.55 11.03
N LEU A 161 6.35 -2.84 11.16
CA LEU A 161 4.97 -3.34 11.05
C LEU A 161 4.03 -2.71 12.08
N SER A 162 4.51 -2.48 13.30
CA SER A 162 3.76 -1.74 14.32
C SER A 162 3.47 -0.29 13.91
N LYS A 163 4.28 0.34 13.05
CA LYS A 163 4.02 1.67 12.49
C LYS A 163 3.09 1.64 11.29
N CYS A 164 2.87 0.45 10.71
CA CYS A 164 1.85 0.21 9.70
C CYS A 164 0.49 -0.19 10.31
N ASP A 165 0.30 -0.06 11.63
CA ASP A 165 -0.88 -0.59 12.34
C ASP A 165 -1.09 -2.11 12.17
N PHE A 166 0.01 -2.85 11.99
CA PHE A 166 0.04 -4.29 11.70
C PHE A 166 -0.58 -4.69 10.34
N ASP A 167 -0.75 -3.72 9.45
CA ASP A 167 -1.10 -3.97 8.06
C ASP A 167 0.17 -4.19 7.22
N ALA A 168 0.25 -5.32 6.55
CA ALA A 168 1.39 -5.68 5.70
C ALA A 168 1.24 -5.12 4.27
N ASP A 169 0.02 -4.81 3.85
CA ASP A 169 -0.30 -4.34 2.50
C ASP A 169 -0.31 -2.79 2.41
N ARG A 170 -0.09 -2.11 3.54
CA ARG A 170 -0.06 -0.64 3.66
C ARG A 170 1.29 -0.01 3.30
#